data_AF-A0AAW4I633-F1
#
_entry.id   AF-A0AAW4I633-F1
#
_cell.length_a   1.000
_cell.length_b   1.000
_cell.length_c   1.000
_cell.angle_alpha   90.00
_cell.angle_beta   90.00
_cell.angle_gamma   90.00
#
_symmetry.space_group_name_H-M   'P 1'
#
loop_
_entity.id
_entity.type
_entity.pdbx_description
1 polymer ?
#
loop_
_entity_poly.entity_id
_entity_poly.type
_entity_poly.pdbx_seq_one_letter_code
_entity_poly.pdbx_strand_id
1 'polypeptide(L)'
;TAECLQAGVFDERQADALRTAAANLPPGSWLLEPTPIPGRWMVYMGRFEDLETLDRKRAELRARKVDHDRAGGTLEYGLSLGRFSSKEAAERELANLGNKGVRTARVIQERPESPGFTLRLPAVTDALRPQFDALRSAMAGKTLRNCA
;
A
#
# COMPACT_ATOMS: atom_id res chain seq x y z
N THR A 1 -20.25 21.65 17.36
CA THR A 1 -19.29 22.01 16.29
C THR A 1 -19.25 20.87 15.30
N ALA A 2 -19.36 21.14 14.00
CA ALA A 2 -19.25 20.08 13.02
C ALA A 2 -17.77 19.75 12.80
N GLU A 3 -17.40 18.48 12.94
CA GLU A 3 -16.03 18.00 12.69
C GLU A 3 -15.97 17.22 11.38
N CYS A 4 -14.88 17.37 10.63
CA CYS A 4 -14.66 16.59 9.41
C CYS A 4 -13.92 15.32 9.78
N LEU A 5 -14.50 14.16 9.46
CA LEU A 5 -13.90 12.85 9.70
C LEU A 5 -13.64 12.10 8.39
N GLN A 6 -12.62 11.27 8.38
CA GLN A 6 -12.30 10.38 7.26
C GLN A 6 -11.85 9.00 7.76
N ALA A 7 -12.05 7.96 6.95
CA ALA A 7 -11.51 6.61 7.18
C ALA A 7 -11.11 5.97 5.85
N GLY A 8 -10.10 5.10 5.85
CA GLY A 8 -9.64 4.45 4.63
C GLY A 8 -8.19 3.96 4.74
N VAL A 9 -7.63 3.36 3.69
CA VAL A 9 -8.25 3.09 2.37
C VAL A 9 -9.02 1.76 2.40
N PHE A 10 -10.24 1.74 1.87
CA PHE A 10 -11.12 0.59 1.72
C PHE A 10 -10.96 -0.05 0.34
N ASP A 11 -11.02 -1.38 0.26
CA ASP A 11 -11.14 -2.07 -1.03
C ASP A 11 -12.55 -1.94 -1.63
N GLU A 12 -12.75 -2.45 -2.84
CA GLU A 12 -14.03 -2.35 -3.56
C GLU A 12 -15.21 -2.99 -2.82
N ARG A 13 -15.01 -4.17 -2.23
CA ARG A 13 -16.08 -4.87 -1.48
C ARG A 13 -16.45 -4.10 -0.21
N GLN A 14 -15.45 -3.56 0.48
CA GLN A 14 -15.64 -2.72 1.65
C GLN A 14 -16.36 -1.41 1.28
N ALA A 15 -16.00 -0.81 0.14
CA ALA A 15 -16.65 0.40 -0.35
C ALA A 15 -18.13 0.15 -0.67
N ASP A 16 -18.48 -0.98 -1.28
CA ASP A 16 -19.90 -1.34 -1.53
C ASP A 16 -20.69 -1.56 -0.25
N ALA A 17 -20.09 -2.21 0.75
CA ALA A 17 -20.68 -2.35 2.07
C ALA A 17 -20.92 -0.98 2.73
N LEU A 18 -19.96 -0.05 2.61
CA LEU A 18 -20.11 1.31 3.09
C LEU A 18 -21.20 2.08 2.35
N ARG A 19 -21.30 1.97 1.02
CA ARG A 19 -22.38 2.60 0.24
C ARG A 19 -23.75 2.12 0.72
N THR A 20 -23.87 0.83 1.00
CA THR A 20 -25.12 0.22 1.49
C THR A 20 -25.44 0.69 2.91
N ALA A 21 -24.47 0.69 3.82
CA ALA A 21 -24.66 1.17 5.19
C ALA A 21 -24.97 2.67 5.25
N ALA A 22 -24.37 3.45 4.34
CA ALA A 22 -24.52 4.89 4.25
C ALA A 22 -25.77 5.34 3.47
N ALA A 23 -26.53 4.41 2.87
CA ALA A 23 -27.71 4.72 2.06
C ALA A 23 -28.81 5.47 2.84
N ASN A 24 -28.88 5.26 4.16
CA ASN A 24 -29.84 5.92 5.05
C ASN A 24 -29.35 7.26 5.60
N LEU A 25 -28.10 7.65 5.31
CA LEU A 25 -27.56 8.92 5.78
C LEU A 25 -28.12 10.09 4.96
N PRO A 26 -28.23 11.29 5.54
CA PRO A 26 -28.63 12.48 4.81
C PRO A 26 -27.77 12.71 3.55
N PRO A 27 -28.35 13.07 2.40
CA PRO A 27 -27.59 13.41 1.21
C PRO A 27 -26.52 14.46 1.50
N GLY A 28 -25.30 14.25 1.00
CA GLY A 28 -24.16 15.16 1.22
C GLY A 28 -23.48 15.06 2.59
N SER A 29 -23.97 14.22 3.51
CA SER A 29 -23.33 14.00 4.82
C SER A 29 -22.11 13.05 4.76
N TRP A 30 -21.93 12.35 3.65
CA TRP A 30 -20.83 11.42 3.41
C TRP A 30 -20.45 11.37 1.94
N LEU A 31 -19.19 11.02 1.67
CA LEU A 31 -18.65 10.77 0.33
C LEU A 31 -17.69 9.59 0.39
N LEU A 32 -17.61 8.83 -0.71
CA LEU A 32 -16.53 7.88 -0.94
C LEU A 32 -15.65 8.42 -2.07
N GLU A 33 -14.47 8.91 -1.71
CA GLU A 33 -13.49 9.45 -2.64
C GLU A 33 -12.60 8.32 -3.18
N PRO A 34 -12.46 8.15 -4.51
CA PRO A 34 -11.49 7.22 -5.07
C PRO A 34 -10.07 7.57 -4.60
N THR A 35 -9.43 6.62 -3.94
CA THR A 35 -8.07 6.71 -3.44
C THR A 35 -7.32 5.44 -3.88
N PRO A 36 -6.88 5.36 -5.15
CA PRO A 36 -6.24 4.16 -5.68
C PRO A 36 -5.03 3.78 -4.82
N ILE A 37 -4.90 2.49 -4.54
CA ILE A 37 -3.75 1.95 -3.84
C ILE A 37 -2.69 1.70 -4.89
N PRO A 38 -1.58 2.46 -4.91
CA PRO A 38 -0.57 2.31 -5.94
C PRO A 38 0.02 0.90 -5.87
N GLY A 39 0.28 0.36 -7.07
CA GLY A 39 1.09 -0.83 -7.21
C GLY A 39 2.45 -0.64 -6.54
N ARG A 40 3.00 -1.73 -6.03
CA ARG A 40 4.35 -1.74 -5.47
C ARG A 40 5.22 -2.64 -6.32
N TRP A 41 6.28 -2.07 -6.85
CA TRP A 41 7.29 -2.72 -7.65
C TRP A 41 8.57 -2.85 -6.85
N MET A 42 9.34 -3.90 -7.10
CA MET A 42 10.58 -4.17 -6.41
C MET A 42 11.66 -4.53 -7.40
N VAL A 43 12.86 -3.98 -7.22
CA VAL A 43 14.06 -4.55 -7.84
C VAL A 43 14.52 -5.68 -6.93
N TYR A 44 14.43 -6.91 -7.41
CA TYR A 44 14.55 -8.12 -6.62
C TYR A 44 15.72 -8.98 -7.10
N MET A 45 16.48 -9.54 -6.16
CA MET A 45 17.55 -10.51 -6.42
C MET A 45 17.35 -11.78 -5.59
N GLY A 46 17.20 -12.93 -6.24
CA GLY A 46 16.89 -14.22 -5.61
C GLY A 46 15.98 -15.07 -6.50
N ARG A 47 15.32 -16.14 -6.03
CA ARG A 47 15.27 -16.74 -4.69
C ARG A 47 16.52 -17.61 -4.49
N PHE A 48 17.34 -17.30 -3.49
CA PHE A 48 18.56 -18.06 -3.24
C PHE A 48 18.25 -19.41 -2.62
N GLU A 49 19.14 -20.37 -2.87
CA GLU A 49 19.00 -21.77 -2.47
C GLU A 49 19.16 -21.93 -0.95
N ASP A 50 20.05 -21.13 -0.36
CA ASP A 50 20.41 -21.19 1.05
C ASP A 50 20.82 -19.80 1.60
N LEU A 51 21.01 -19.73 2.92
CA LEU A 51 21.40 -18.52 3.63
C LEU A 51 22.85 -18.10 3.37
N GLU A 52 23.77 -19.02 3.09
CA GLU A 52 25.17 -18.71 2.81
C GLU A 52 25.30 -17.93 1.50
N THR A 53 24.59 -18.38 0.46
CA THR A 53 24.49 -17.71 -0.84
C THR A 53 23.85 -16.33 -0.69
N LEU A 54 22.82 -16.20 0.15
CA LEU A 54 22.21 -14.91 0.48
C LEU A 54 23.22 -13.95 1.15
N ASP A 55 23.96 -14.42 2.15
CA ASP A 55 24.91 -13.58 2.89
C ASP A 55 26.14 -13.21 2.05
N ARG A 56 26.63 -14.12 1.20
CA ARG A 56 27.64 -13.81 0.18
C ARG A 56 27.16 -12.70 -0.75
N LYS A 57 25.92 -12.78 -1.23
CA LYS A 57 25.33 -11.75 -2.10
C LYS A 57 25.12 -10.42 -1.38
N ARG A 58 24.76 -10.42 -0.11
CA ARG A 58 24.72 -9.20 0.71
C ARG A 58 26.10 -8.57 0.83
N ALA A 59 27.14 -9.34 1.12
CA ALA A 59 28.51 -8.83 1.21
C ALA A 59 28.98 -8.23 -0.13
N GLU A 60 28.68 -8.91 -1.25
CA GLU A 60 28.92 -8.41 -2.60
C GLU A 60 28.23 -7.06 -2.89
N LEU A 61 26.98 -6.88 -2.45
CA LEU A 61 26.23 -5.63 -2.62
C LEU A 61 26.79 -4.51 -1.75
N ARG A 62 27.16 -4.80 -0.50
CA ARG A 62 27.82 -3.83 0.40
C ARG A 62 29.15 -3.34 -0.16
N ALA A 63 29.97 -4.24 -0.69
CA ALA A 63 31.24 -3.88 -1.33
C ALA A 63 31.04 -2.93 -2.53
N ARG A 64 29.91 -3.04 -3.22
CA ARG A 64 29.51 -2.16 -4.34
C ARG A 64 28.73 -0.91 -3.91
N LYS A 65 28.55 -0.69 -2.60
CA LYS A 65 27.75 0.41 -2.04
C LYS A 65 26.33 0.44 -2.60
N VAL A 66 25.72 -0.74 -2.71
CA VAL A 66 24.32 -0.92 -3.12
C VAL A 66 23.48 -1.23 -1.88
N ASP A 67 22.49 -0.38 -1.64
CA ASP A 67 21.52 -0.58 -0.57
C ASP A 67 20.64 -1.80 -0.86
N HIS A 68 20.35 -2.57 0.19
CA HIS A 68 19.54 -3.77 0.09
C HIS A 68 18.79 -4.06 1.39
N ASP A 69 17.60 -4.63 1.23
CA ASP A 69 16.69 -5.04 2.30
C ASP A 69 16.23 -6.49 2.09
N ARG A 70 15.49 -7.04 3.07
CA ARG A 70 14.78 -8.31 2.88
C ARG A 70 13.61 -8.13 1.90
N ALA A 71 13.45 -9.09 0.99
CA ALA A 71 12.30 -9.13 0.08
C ALA A 71 10.98 -9.46 0.83
N GLY A 72 11.04 -10.36 1.81
CA GLY A 72 9.91 -10.73 2.68
C GLY A 72 8.88 -11.68 2.02
N GLY A 73 8.06 -12.33 2.86
CA GLY A 73 6.94 -13.17 2.41
C GLY A 73 7.39 -14.35 1.54
N THR A 74 6.69 -14.56 0.42
CA THR A 74 6.98 -15.66 -0.54
C THR A 74 8.28 -15.46 -1.32
N LEU A 75 8.91 -14.30 -1.22
CA LEU A 75 10.16 -13.93 -1.90
C LEU A 75 11.41 -14.22 -1.06
N GLU A 76 11.25 -14.76 0.15
CA GLU A 76 12.39 -15.26 0.93
C GLU A 76 12.86 -16.63 0.41
N TYR A 77 14.16 -16.90 0.27
CA TYR A 77 15.35 -16.12 0.65
C TYR A 77 15.82 -15.16 -0.47
N GLY A 78 15.41 -13.89 -0.43
CA GLY A 78 15.72 -12.93 -1.48
C GLY A 78 15.97 -11.53 -0.95
N LEU A 79 16.55 -10.69 -1.81
CA LEU A 79 16.95 -9.32 -1.52
C LEU A 79 16.11 -8.33 -2.32
N SER A 80 15.68 -7.27 -1.65
CA SER A 80 15.12 -6.08 -2.27
C SER A 80 16.24 -5.06 -2.44
N LEU A 81 16.42 -4.53 -3.64
CA LEU A 81 17.37 -3.45 -3.95
C LEU A 81 16.66 -2.10 -4.13
N GLY A 82 15.41 -2.00 -3.66
CA GLY A 82 14.55 -0.84 -3.82
C GLY A 82 13.09 -1.23 -4.05
N ARG A 83 12.19 -0.41 -3.52
CA ARG A 83 10.74 -0.50 -3.72
C ARG A 83 10.23 0.78 -4.35
N PHE A 84 9.36 0.65 -5.35
CA PHE A 84 8.92 1.74 -6.21
C PHE A 84 7.40 1.71 -6.38
N SER A 85 6.80 2.87 -6.62
CA SER A 85 5.36 2.99 -6.92
C SER A 85 5.03 2.72 -8.39
N SER A 86 6.02 2.66 -9.28
CA SER A 86 5.84 2.43 -10.72
C SER A 86 6.87 1.45 -11.27
N LYS A 87 6.52 0.76 -12.36
CA LYS A 87 7.40 -0.19 -13.04
C LYS A 87 8.61 0.51 -13.64
N GLU A 88 8.38 1.66 -14.27
CA GLU A 88 9.37 2.46 -14.97
C GLU A 88 10.43 2.98 -13.99
N ALA A 89 10.03 3.38 -12.78
CA ALA A 89 10.97 3.77 -11.73
C ALA A 89 11.86 2.60 -11.30
N ALA A 90 11.29 1.40 -11.16
CA ALA A 90 12.05 0.19 -10.84
C ALA A 90 13.00 -0.23 -11.98
N GLU A 91 12.56 -0.13 -13.23
CA GLU A 91 13.39 -0.44 -14.42
C GLU A 91 14.58 0.52 -14.55
N ARG A 92 14.37 1.82 -14.29
CA ARG A 92 15.47 2.79 -14.22
C ARG A 92 16.47 2.45 -13.14
N GLU A 93 16.01 2.08 -11.94
CA GLU A 93 16.94 1.67 -10.88
C GLU A 93 17.67 0.37 -11.23
N LEU A 94 17.01 -0.60 -11.84
CA LEU A 94 17.67 -1.82 -12.32
C LEU A 94 18.80 -1.49 -13.32
N ALA A 95 18.59 -0.55 -14.24
CA ALA A 95 19.62 -0.09 -15.16
C ALA A 95 20.79 0.59 -14.42
N ASN A 96 20.51 1.45 -13.44
CA ASN A 96 21.52 2.09 -12.59
C ASN A 96 22.37 1.05 -11.83
N LEU A 97 21.72 0.02 -11.28
CA LEU A 97 22.36 -1.09 -10.58
C LEU A 97 23.21 -1.93 -11.54
N GLY A 98 22.76 -2.12 -12.78
CA GLY A 98 23.55 -2.73 -13.85
C GLY A 98 24.89 -2.02 -14.07
N ASN A 99 24.89 -0.69 -14.08
CA ASN A 99 26.12 0.13 -14.18
C ASN A 99 27.02 -0.01 -12.96
N LYS A 100 26.47 -0.31 -11.78
CA LYS A 100 27.20 -0.65 -10.55
C LYS A 100 27.66 -2.11 -10.48
N GLY A 101 27.44 -2.89 -11.54
CA GLY A 101 27.87 -4.30 -11.65
C GLY A 101 26.89 -5.31 -11.06
N VAL A 102 25.64 -4.93 -10.78
CA VAL A 102 24.58 -5.84 -10.33
C VAL A 102 23.79 -6.36 -11.53
N ARG A 103 23.99 -7.63 -11.89
CA ARG A 103 23.35 -8.24 -13.08
C ARG A 103 22.31 -9.34 -12.76
N THR A 104 22.22 -9.75 -11.50
CA THR A 104 21.36 -10.85 -11.05
C THR A 104 20.01 -10.37 -10.51
N ALA A 105 19.71 -9.08 -10.61
CA ALA A 105 18.45 -8.49 -10.16
C ALA A 105 17.44 -8.40 -11.31
N ARG A 106 16.15 -8.37 -10.97
CA ARG A 106 15.03 -8.21 -11.91
C ARG A 106 13.91 -7.39 -11.28
N VAL A 107 13.13 -6.70 -12.10
CA VAL A 107 11.93 -6.01 -11.63
C VAL A 107 10.79 -7.02 -11.45
N ILE A 108 10.13 -6.99 -10.29
CA ILE A 108 8.93 -7.77 -9.99
C ILE A 108 7.82 -6.87 -9.45
N GLN A 109 6.57 -7.30 -9.65
CA GLN A 109 5.41 -6.67 -9.02
C GLN A 109 5.20 -7.32 -7.64
N GLU A 110 5.45 -6.57 -6.57
CA GLU A 110 5.23 -7.01 -5.19
C GLU A 110 3.75 -6.94 -4.81
N ARG A 111 3.07 -5.88 -5.28
CA ARG A 111 1.63 -5.71 -5.10
C ARG A 111 1.04 -5.05 -6.35
N PRO A 112 -0.07 -5.58 -6.91
CA PRO A 112 -0.75 -4.90 -8.00
C PRO A 112 -1.35 -3.57 -7.54
N GLU A 113 -1.52 -2.65 -8.48
CA GLU A 113 -2.41 -1.52 -8.24
C GLU A 113 -3.83 -2.05 -7.99
N SER A 114 -4.53 -1.45 -7.05
CA SER A 114 -5.91 -1.82 -6.75
C SER A 114 -6.76 -0.58 -6.51
N PRO A 115 -8.06 -0.64 -6.85
CA PRO A 115 -9.01 0.37 -6.46
C PRO A 115 -9.01 0.50 -4.94
N GLY A 116 -9.02 1.73 -4.48
CA GLY A 116 -9.18 2.05 -3.08
C GLY A 116 -10.13 3.22 -2.91
N PHE A 117 -10.77 3.30 -1.75
CA PHE A 117 -11.73 4.36 -1.45
C PHE A 117 -11.49 4.91 -0.04
N THR A 118 -11.64 6.21 0.11
CA THR A 118 -11.62 6.88 1.42
C THR A 118 -13.02 7.39 1.72
N LEU A 119 -13.58 6.96 2.85
CA LEU A 119 -14.82 7.53 3.37
C LEU A 119 -14.51 8.89 3.95
N ARG A 120 -15.26 9.92 3.52
CA ARG A 120 -15.17 11.29 4.03
C ARG A 120 -16.53 11.74 4.53
N LEU A 121 -16.54 12.34 5.71
CA LEU A 121 -17.71 12.85 6.41
C LEU A 121 -17.45 14.33 6.69
N PRO A 122 -17.87 15.24 5.79
CA PRO A 122 -17.44 16.64 5.84
C PRO A 122 -17.97 17.41 7.06
N ALA A 123 -19.13 17.01 7.59
CA ALA A 123 -19.77 17.69 8.71
C ALA A 123 -20.44 16.67 9.64
N VAL A 124 -19.68 16.17 10.61
CA VAL A 124 -20.20 15.28 11.65
C VAL A 124 -20.80 16.11 12.77
N THR A 125 -22.11 15.96 12.96
CA THR A 125 -22.87 16.60 14.05
C THR A 125 -23.30 15.56 15.08
N ASP A 126 -23.71 16.01 16.27
CA ASP A 126 -24.20 15.13 17.33
C ASP A 126 -25.38 14.25 16.90
N ALA A 127 -26.20 14.73 15.97
CA ALA A 127 -27.33 13.99 15.42
C ALA A 127 -26.92 12.83 14.49
N LEU A 128 -25.71 12.86 13.93
CA LEU A 128 -25.15 11.79 13.09
C LEU A 128 -24.50 10.67 13.93
N ARG A 129 -24.14 10.93 15.20
CA ARG A 129 -23.51 9.94 16.12
C ARG A 129 -24.19 8.56 16.12
N PRO A 130 -25.54 8.44 16.23
CA PRO A 130 -26.20 7.13 16.25
C PRO A 130 -26.12 6.38 14.91
N GLN A 131 -26.00 7.11 13.80
CA GLN A 131 -25.92 6.51 12.47
C GLN A 131 -24.50 6.00 12.16
N PHE A 132 -23.49 6.40 12.94
CA PHE A 132 -22.13 5.87 12.82
C PHE A 132 -21.99 4.43 13.24
N ASP A 133 -22.86 3.90 14.09
CA ASP A 133 -22.74 2.49 14.49
C ASP A 133 -23.01 1.55 13.31
N ALA A 134 -23.91 1.94 12.39
CA ALA A 134 -24.13 1.25 11.12
C ALA A 134 -22.92 1.34 10.18
N LEU A 135 -22.22 2.50 10.17
CA LEU A 135 -20.97 2.63 9.40
C LEU A 135 -19.84 1.82 10.04
N ARG A 136 -19.75 1.78 11.37
CA ARG A 136 -18.67 1.13 12.13
C ARG A 136 -18.59 -0.36 11.87
N SER A 137 -19.73 -1.03 11.69
CA SER A 137 -19.75 -2.44 11.27
C SER A 137 -19.19 -2.63 9.85
N ALA A 138 -19.47 -1.70 8.93
CA ALA A 138 -18.96 -1.71 7.56
C ALA A 138 -17.51 -1.19 7.43
N MET A 139 -16.98 -0.49 8.43
CA MET A 139 -15.61 0.05 8.42
C MET A 139 -14.50 -1.00 8.58
N ALA A 140 -14.82 -2.29 8.70
CA ALA A 140 -13.85 -3.40 8.74
C ALA A 140 -12.67 -3.17 9.72
N GLY A 141 -12.96 -2.56 10.88
CA GLY A 141 -11.96 -2.24 11.91
C GLY A 141 -11.12 -0.98 11.66
N LYS A 142 -11.37 -0.22 10.58
CA LYS A 142 -10.72 1.07 10.34
C LYS A 142 -11.32 2.15 11.24
N THR A 143 -10.45 3.02 11.76
CA THR A 143 -10.84 4.11 12.66
C THR A 143 -11.09 5.41 11.89
N LEU A 144 -12.11 6.16 12.29
CA LEU A 144 -12.30 7.53 11.86
C LEU A 144 -11.21 8.42 12.45
N ARG A 145 -10.63 9.27 11.62
CA ARG A 145 -9.66 10.31 12.00
C ARG A 145 -10.13 11.65 11.47
N ASN A 146 -9.66 12.73 12.09
CA ASN A 146 -9.94 14.08 11.58
C ASN A 146 -9.42 14.22 10.14
N CYS A 147 -10.16 14.97 9.33
CA CYS A 147 -9.68 15.42 8.04
C CYS A 147 -8.39 16.23 8.25
N ALA A 148 -7.41 15.99 7.38
CA ALA A 148 -6.19 16.78 7.30
C ALA A 148 -6.41 17.99 6.38
#